data_AF-A0A093ZG75-F1
#
_entry.id   AF-A0A093ZG75-F1
#
_cell.length_a   1.000
_cell.length_b   1.000
_cell.length_c   1.000
_cell.angle_alpha   90.00
_cell.angle_beta   90.00
_cell.angle_gamma   90.00
#
_symmetry.space_group_name_H-M   'P 1'
#
loop_
_entity.id
_entity.type
_entity.pdbx_description
1 polymer ?
#
loop_
_entity_poly.entity_id
_entity_poly.type
_entity_poly.pdbx_seq_one_letter_code
_entity_poly.pdbx_strand_id
1 'polypeptide(L)'
;MTTLKLNIDLLKFPDSGDAEKSTPKTSISSILSSVKPKPKSLPSDLNILKEYDPFEYRKIPEAIHSFYQRLGEDITDARMDPDDDDTTPERFVNFHSFLAHLMNSGMWLAIPGDALQTMRRAFEESHEKESTAIQDTWVMAAAQWILWSGQVLLESLLLPYHDDGTISDENDVIEKWHVWNTVSPINAAESILNVFPYKYPDLRQLISVCFEIAEQIPYHHPSQVKLVMLLWIVGQSAYHFEKPRQKDPPEGSSHHCIREFYGRVAEATIEYRFDPSTGDADPARYVNYQAFLSLIMDGGFWVPTTRAVLYVMSCTFKESHEKETSDIRDAWIMGAAQWILWSGHSLFKLHLAPIGKMRHKGTPIQNIDVVVTTTPITLDIWQAWTSEFRKAAETDKFGEECRDMAKRAADLMEALEKAMLK
;
A
#
# COMPACT_ATOMS: atom_id res chain seq x y z
N MET A 1 -20.90 -24.64 3.86
CA MET A 1 -19.77 -24.49 2.94
C MET A 1 -20.31 -24.38 1.53
N THR A 2 -20.36 -23.15 1.01
CA THR A 2 -20.88 -22.85 -0.32
C THR A 2 -19.67 -22.68 -1.24
N THR A 3 -19.42 -23.67 -2.09
CA THR A 3 -18.35 -23.62 -3.11
C THR A 3 -18.65 -22.52 -4.12
N LEU A 4 -17.83 -21.47 -4.15
CA LEU A 4 -17.78 -20.47 -5.22
C LEU A 4 -17.34 -21.17 -6.52
N LYS A 5 -18.29 -21.38 -7.44
CA LYS A 5 -18.01 -21.81 -8.82
C LYS A 5 -17.75 -20.56 -9.67
N LEU A 6 -16.49 -20.23 -9.89
CA LEU A 6 -16.09 -19.26 -10.90
C LEU A 6 -16.35 -19.86 -12.30
N ASN A 7 -17.22 -19.24 -13.08
CA ASN A 7 -17.57 -19.68 -14.43
C ASN A 7 -16.74 -18.91 -15.45
N ILE A 8 -15.59 -19.49 -15.81
CA ILE A 8 -14.58 -18.90 -16.72
C ILE A 8 -15.06 -18.84 -18.18
N ASP A 9 -16.13 -19.55 -18.54
CA ASP A 9 -16.61 -19.67 -19.93
C ASP A 9 -17.33 -18.42 -20.47
N LEU A 10 -17.55 -17.38 -19.65
CA LEU A 10 -18.20 -16.12 -20.07
C LEU A 10 -17.23 -15.06 -20.63
N LEU A 11 -15.92 -15.29 -20.63
CA LEU A 11 -14.90 -14.34 -21.11
C LEU A 11 -14.69 -14.31 -22.64
N LYS A 12 -15.76 -14.50 -23.43
CA LYS A 12 -15.69 -14.34 -24.89
C LYS A 12 -16.08 -12.92 -25.29
N PHE A 13 -15.08 -12.12 -25.64
CA PHE A 13 -15.26 -10.79 -26.22
C PHE A 13 -15.88 -10.88 -27.63
N PRO A 14 -16.85 -10.03 -27.99
CA PRO A 14 -17.27 -9.87 -29.36
C PRO A 14 -16.25 -9.05 -30.17
N ASP A 15 -15.99 -9.46 -31.41
CA ASP A 15 -15.21 -8.71 -32.40
C ASP A 15 -15.91 -7.37 -32.69
N SER A 16 -15.26 -6.25 -32.34
CA SER A 16 -15.78 -4.91 -32.58
C SER A 16 -15.51 -4.47 -34.02
N GLY A 17 -16.56 -4.49 -34.85
CA GLY A 17 -16.61 -3.84 -36.16
C GLY A 17 -17.14 -2.41 -36.08
N ASP A 18 -16.47 -1.52 -36.82
CA ASP A 18 -16.89 -0.23 -37.39
C ASP A 18 -17.47 0.87 -36.49
N ALA A 19 -16.67 1.92 -36.27
CA ALA A 19 -17.12 3.23 -35.82
C ALA A 19 -16.87 4.29 -36.90
N GLU A 20 -17.97 4.89 -37.35
CA GLU A 20 -18.02 6.00 -38.30
C GLU A 20 -17.42 7.32 -37.76
N LYS A 21 -16.92 8.10 -38.71
CA LYS A 21 -16.31 9.43 -38.52
C LYS A 21 -17.35 10.48 -38.15
N SER A 22 -17.04 11.31 -37.16
CA SER A 22 -17.47 12.71 -37.17
C SER A 22 -16.46 13.62 -36.48
N THR A 23 -15.96 14.63 -37.21
CA THR A 23 -15.23 15.80 -36.69
C THR A 23 -16.21 16.93 -36.37
N PRO A 24 -15.88 17.84 -35.43
CA PRO A 24 -15.42 19.15 -35.92
C PRO A 24 -14.34 19.86 -35.07
N LYS A 25 -13.39 20.45 -35.80
CA LYS A 25 -12.65 21.72 -35.62
C LYS A 25 -12.84 22.47 -34.28
N THR A 26 -11.73 22.72 -33.58
CA THR A 26 -11.21 24.06 -33.24
C THR A 26 -9.73 23.92 -32.84
N SER A 27 -8.84 24.63 -33.54
CA SER A 27 -7.38 24.54 -33.39
C SER A 27 -6.88 25.46 -32.25
N ILE A 28 -6.24 24.88 -31.22
CA ILE A 28 -5.57 25.58 -30.11
C ILE A 28 -4.11 25.91 -30.51
N SER A 29 -3.87 26.38 -31.73
CA SER A 29 -2.50 26.64 -32.23
C SER A 29 -2.09 28.12 -32.24
N SER A 30 -2.88 29.04 -31.65
CA SER A 30 -2.61 30.49 -31.75
C SER A 30 -2.29 31.22 -30.43
N ILE A 31 -2.05 30.51 -29.31
CA ILE A 31 -1.81 31.16 -28.00
C ILE A 31 -0.39 30.95 -27.45
N LEU A 32 0.46 30.11 -28.06
CA LEU A 32 1.79 29.79 -27.51
C LEU A 32 3.00 30.44 -28.24
N SER A 33 2.81 31.49 -29.05
CA SER A 33 3.91 32.05 -29.87
C SER A 33 4.59 33.32 -29.33
N SER A 34 4.46 33.68 -28.05
CA SER A 34 4.97 34.98 -27.56
C SER A 34 5.68 34.95 -26.21
N VAL A 35 6.66 34.04 -26.02
CA VAL A 35 7.80 34.26 -25.11
C VAL A 35 9.03 33.56 -25.69
N LYS A 36 9.98 34.31 -26.26
CA LYS A 36 11.34 33.80 -26.57
C LYS A 36 12.28 34.22 -25.45
N PRO A 37 12.80 33.31 -24.61
CA PRO A 37 13.92 33.63 -23.74
C PRO A 37 15.21 33.63 -24.58
N LYS A 38 16.03 34.67 -24.41
CA LYS A 38 17.41 34.73 -24.89
C LYS A 38 18.22 33.60 -24.21
N PRO A 39 18.94 32.73 -24.93
CA PRO A 39 19.84 31.79 -24.30
C PRO A 39 21.04 32.56 -23.74
N LYS A 40 21.19 32.58 -22.41
CA LYS A 40 22.49 32.87 -21.78
C LYS A 40 23.33 31.61 -21.93
N SER A 41 24.49 31.73 -22.55
CA SER A 41 25.51 30.69 -22.59
C SER A 41 25.90 30.30 -21.16
N LEU A 42 25.61 29.06 -20.77
CA LEU A 42 26.11 28.46 -19.54
C LEU A 42 27.63 28.25 -19.64
N PRO A 43 28.39 28.44 -18.56
CA PRO A 43 29.81 28.11 -18.52
C PRO A 43 30.00 26.62 -18.78
N SER A 44 30.90 26.28 -19.69
CA SER A 44 31.21 24.92 -20.16
C SER A 44 32.03 24.06 -19.17
N ASP A 45 32.05 24.44 -17.89
CA ASP A 45 32.84 23.77 -16.84
C ASP A 45 31.97 22.91 -15.91
N LEU A 46 30.92 22.29 -16.45
CA LEU A 46 30.30 21.15 -15.78
C LEU A 46 31.20 19.94 -16.04
N ASN A 47 31.97 19.57 -15.01
CA ASN A 47 32.62 18.26 -14.92
C ASN A 47 31.60 17.18 -15.29
N ILE A 48 31.72 16.68 -16.53
CA ILE A 48 31.02 15.48 -16.97
C ILE A 48 31.48 14.40 -16.00
N LEU A 49 30.55 13.96 -15.14
CA LEU A 49 30.77 12.79 -14.29
C LEU A 49 31.30 11.70 -15.22
N LYS A 50 32.51 11.18 -14.92
CA LYS A 50 33.09 10.04 -15.63
C LYS A 50 31.99 8.99 -15.83
N GLU A 51 31.80 8.56 -17.08
CA GLU A 51 30.95 7.43 -17.41
C GLU A 51 31.25 6.31 -16.41
N TYR A 52 30.25 5.96 -15.61
CA TYR A 52 30.33 4.85 -14.67
C TYR A 52 30.57 3.57 -15.48
N ASP A 53 31.50 2.74 -15.01
CA ASP A 53 31.79 1.44 -15.62
C ASP A 53 30.53 0.56 -15.60
N PRO A 54 30.00 0.14 -16.76
CA PRO A 54 28.80 -0.69 -16.85
C PRO A 54 28.91 -2.01 -16.05
N PHE A 55 30.12 -2.48 -15.77
CA PHE A 55 30.34 -3.72 -15.00
C PHE A 55 30.04 -3.59 -13.49
N GLU A 56 29.85 -2.39 -12.94
CA GLU A 56 29.49 -2.22 -11.52
C GLU A 56 28.02 -2.53 -11.21
N TYR A 57 27.14 -2.57 -12.21
CA TYR A 57 25.69 -2.78 -11.98
C TYR A 57 25.36 -4.19 -11.45
N ARG A 58 26.17 -5.22 -11.74
CA ARG A 58 25.99 -6.56 -11.17
C ARG A 58 26.18 -6.62 -9.65
N LYS A 59 26.86 -5.62 -9.06
CA LYS A 59 27.07 -5.53 -7.61
C LYS A 59 25.91 -4.85 -6.88
N ILE A 60 24.93 -4.28 -7.58
CA ILE A 60 23.84 -3.55 -6.92
C ILE A 60 22.98 -4.47 -6.05
N PRO A 61 22.51 -5.65 -6.51
CA PRO A 61 21.77 -6.58 -5.65
C PRO A 61 22.60 -7.05 -4.45
N GLU A 62 23.89 -7.36 -4.66
CA GLU A 62 24.80 -7.77 -3.59
C GLU A 62 25.04 -6.64 -2.58
N ALA A 63 25.19 -5.40 -3.04
CA ALA A 63 25.38 -4.23 -2.19
C ALA A 63 24.11 -3.89 -1.40
N ILE A 64 22.92 -4.00 -2.02
CA ILE A 64 21.63 -3.85 -1.35
C ILE A 64 21.46 -4.94 -0.29
N HIS A 65 21.74 -6.19 -0.64
CA HIS A 65 21.69 -7.31 0.30
C HIS A 65 22.67 -7.11 1.47
N SER A 66 23.92 -6.74 1.18
CA SER A 66 24.95 -6.46 2.21
C SER A 66 24.56 -5.29 3.10
N PHE A 67 23.96 -4.24 2.54
CA PHE A 67 23.46 -3.10 3.31
C PHE A 67 22.37 -3.55 4.28
N TYR A 68 21.38 -4.32 3.80
CA TYR A 68 20.31 -4.79 4.65
C TYR A 68 20.85 -5.78 5.69
N GLN A 69 21.65 -6.78 5.32
CA GLN A 69 22.26 -7.68 6.29
C GLN A 69 22.95 -6.92 7.42
N ARG A 70 23.80 -5.95 7.07
CA ARG A 70 24.52 -5.14 8.06
C ARG A 70 23.60 -4.27 8.91
N LEU A 71 22.56 -3.68 8.32
CA LEU A 71 21.54 -2.94 9.08
C LEU A 71 20.85 -3.86 10.11
N GLY A 72 20.63 -5.13 9.78
CA GLY A 72 20.04 -6.11 10.71
C GLY A 72 20.96 -6.50 11.83
N GLU A 73 22.24 -6.70 11.52
CA GLU A 73 23.30 -6.90 12.52
C GLU A 73 23.36 -5.68 13.46
N ASP A 74 23.45 -4.46 12.90
CA ASP A 74 23.50 -3.20 13.67
C ASP A 74 22.23 -3.00 14.53
N ILE A 75 21.04 -3.36 14.04
CA ILE A 75 19.80 -3.33 14.83
C ILE A 75 19.84 -4.34 15.98
N THR A 76 20.32 -5.55 15.71
CA THR A 76 20.42 -6.63 16.70
C THR A 76 21.40 -6.23 17.81
N ASP A 77 22.55 -5.70 17.43
CA ASP A 77 23.58 -5.20 18.35
C ASP A 77 23.11 -3.97 19.16
N ALA A 78 22.18 -3.19 18.61
CA ALA A 78 21.58 -2.03 19.27
C ALA A 78 20.36 -2.37 20.13
N ARG A 79 19.92 -3.63 20.20
CA ARG A 79 18.85 -4.04 21.12
C ARG A 79 19.29 -3.80 22.56
N MET A 80 18.39 -3.24 23.35
CA MET A 80 18.63 -2.87 24.74
C MET A 80 17.56 -3.53 25.61
N ASP A 81 17.90 -3.95 26.82
CA ASP A 81 16.91 -4.24 27.85
C ASP A 81 16.71 -2.96 28.70
N PRO A 82 15.47 -2.59 29.06
CA PRO A 82 15.24 -1.46 29.95
C PRO A 82 15.80 -1.66 31.36
N ASP A 83 16.19 -2.89 31.75
CA ASP A 83 16.90 -3.19 33.00
C ASP A 83 18.44 -3.08 32.89
N ASP A 84 18.97 -2.82 31.69
CA ASP A 84 20.41 -2.62 31.51
C ASP A 84 20.88 -1.30 32.13
N ASP A 85 21.99 -1.34 32.89
CA ASP A 85 22.55 -0.18 33.61
C ASP A 85 22.82 1.06 32.71
N ASP A 86 23.05 0.85 31.41
CA ASP A 86 23.36 1.90 30.42
C ASP A 86 22.14 2.36 29.58
N THR A 87 20.95 1.83 29.88
CA THR A 87 19.72 2.11 29.12
C THR A 87 18.78 2.99 29.93
N THR A 88 18.49 4.19 29.41
CA THR A 88 17.40 4.99 29.98
C THR A 88 16.05 4.53 29.40
N PRO A 89 14.96 4.60 30.18
CA PRO A 89 13.60 4.35 29.70
C PRO A 89 13.28 5.01 28.35
N GLU A 90 13.66 6.28 28.19
CA GLU A 90 13.38 7.05 26.98
C GLU A 90 14.17 6.51 25.78
N ARG A 91 15.42 6.10 25.99
CA ARG A 91 16.26 5.53 24.93
C ARG A 91 15.64 4.24 24.40
N PHE A 92 15.19 3.38 25.30
CA PHE A 92 14.52 2.12 24.95
C PHE A 92 13.23 2.36 24.16
N VAL A 93 12.32 3.23 24.66
CA VAL A 93 11.06 3.54 23.97
C VAL A 93 11.32 4.17 22.59
N ASN A 94 12.29 5.08 22.47
CA ASN A 94 12.64 5.71 21.20
C ASN A 94 13.21 4.70 20.20
N PHE A 95 14.00 3.73 20.66
CA PHE A 95 14.52 2.66 19.81
C PHE A 95 13.38 1.80 19.24
N HIS A 96 12.43 1.38 20.08
CA HIS A 96 11.26 0.64 19.61
C HIS A 96 10.35 1.45 18.69
N SER A 97 10.20 2.76 18.94
CA SER A 97 9.53 3.67 18.01
C SER A 97 10.22 3.69 16.63
N PHE A 98 11.55 3.80 16.61
CA PHE A 98 12.33 3.72 15.39
C PHE A 98 12.13 2.38 14.65
N LEU A 99 12.16 1.26 15.35
CA LEU A 99 11.94 -0.06 14.75
C LEU A 99 10.52 -0.20 14.18
N ALA A 100 9.51 0.29 14.90
CA ALA A 100 8.13 0.30 14.41
C ALA A 100 7.97 1.15 13.14
N HIS A 101 8.63 2.31 13.09
CA HIS A 101 8.70 3.13 11.86
C HIS A 101 9.41 2.41 10.71
N LEU A 102 10.51 1.72 11.00
CA LEU A 102 11.27 0.97 10.01
C LEU A 102 10.42 -0.18 9.43
N MET A 103 9.72 -0.93 10.28
CA MET A 103 8.75 -1.96 9.88
C MET A 103 7.66 -1.39 8.98
N ASN A 104 6.99 -0.31 9.42
CA ASN A 104 5.92 0.30 8.64
C ASN A 104 6.41 0.91 7.32
N SER A 105 7.70 1.26 7.20
CA SER A 105 8.24 1.79 5.95
C SER A 105 8.41 0.72 4.86
N GLY A 106 8.33 -0.56 5.21
CA GLY A 106 8.65 -1.67 4.30
C GLY A 106 10.13 -1.72 3.89
N MET A 107 10.99 -0.84 4.42
CA MET A 107 12.42 -0.86 4.13
C MET A 107 13.11 -2.06 4.75
N TRP A 108 12.57 -2.57 5.86
CA TRP A 108 13.08 -3.72 6.57
C TRP A 108 12.00 -4.79 6.56
N LEU A 109 12.35 -6.01 6.20
CA LEU A 109 11.58 -7.20 6.57
C LEU A 109 11.72 -7.37 8.09
N ALA A 110 11.15 -6.43 8.84
CA ALA A 110 11.08 -6.53 10.28
C ALA A 110 10.24 -7.77 10.57
N ILE A 111 10.90 -8.81 11.06
CA ILE A 111 10.20 -9.96 11.60
C ILE A 111 9.37 -9.41 12.76
N PRO A 112 8.07 -9.73 12.85
CA PRO A 112 7.20 -9.25 13.92
C PRO A 112 7.69 -9.68 15.32
N GLY A 113 8.73 -10.51 15.39
CA GLY A 113 9.38 -10.98 16.62
C GLY A 113 9.71 -9.86 17.60
N ASP A 114 10.29 -8.74 17.17
CA ASP A 114 10.60 -7.64 18.11
C ASP A 114 9.34 -7.03 18.72
N ALA A 115 8.30 -6.82 17.91
CA ALA A 115 7.02 -6.31 18.38
C ALA A 115 6.33 -7.31 19.32
N LEU A 116 6.29 -8.59 18.95
CA LEU A 116 5.67 -9.66 19.72
C LEU A 116 6.38 -9.90 21.03
N GLN A 117 7.72 -9.89 21.03
CA GLN A 117 8.54 -10.01 22.23
C GLN A 117 8.28 -8.83 23.16
N THR A 118 8.25 -7.60 22.64
CA THR A 118 7.95 -6.40 23.43
C THR A 118 6.54 -6.47 24.05
N MET A 119 5.54 -6.90 23.28
CA MET A 119 4.16 -7.05 23.78
C MET A 119 4.04 -8.16 24.83
N ARG A 120 4.69 -9.31 24.61
CA ARG A 120 4.73 -10.41 25.59
C ARG A 120 5.37 -9.96 26.88
N ARG A 121 6.55 -9.32 26.79
CA ARG A 121 7.23 -8.73 27.94
C ARG A 121 6.26 -7.83 28.69
N ALA A 122 5.65 -6.85 28.01
CA ALA A 122 4.77 -5.88 28.65
C ALA A 122 3.48 -6.43 29.28
N PHE A 123 2.90 -7.52 28.74
CA PHE A 123 1.53 -7.94 29.08
C PHE A 123 1.37 -9.38 29.57
N GLU A 124 2.28 -10.29 29.22
CA GLU A 124 2.18 -11.71 29.55
C GLU A 124 3.17 -12.12 30.65
N GLU A 125 4.32 -11.47 30.72
CA GLU A 125 5.36 -11.81 31.69
C GLU A 125 5.11 -11.17 33.06
N SER A 126 5.60 -11.82 34.11
CA SER A 126 5.44 -11.35 35.49
C SER A 126 6.55 -10.38 35.87
N HIS A 127 6.19 -9.15 36.19
CA HIS A 127 7.12 -8.09 36.58
C HIS A 127 7.21 -7.84 38.10
N GLU A 128 6.87 -8.82 38.94
CA GLU A 128 6.85 -8.66 40.41
C GLU A 128 8.16 -8.15 41.03
N LYS A 129 9.29 -8.33 40.35
CA LYS A 129 10.62 -7.92 40.81
C LYS A 129 11.14 -6.64 40.17
N GLU A 130 10.48 -6.15 39.13
CA GLU A 130 10.92 -4.98 38.38
C GLU A 130 10.36 -3.69 39.00
N SER A 131 11.05 -2.58 38.77
CA SER A 131 10.53 -1.28 39.18
C SER A 131 9.33 -0.87 38.31
N THR A 132 8.43 -0.04 38.85
CA THR A 132 7.30 0.52 38.07
C THR A 132 7.78 1.27 36.83
N ALA A 133 8.94 1.92 36.89
CA ALA A 133 9.49 2.63 35.74
C ALA A 133 9.85 1.68 34.59
N ILE A 134 10.40 0.51 34.88
CA ILE A 134 10.73 -0.51 33.88
C ILE A 134 9.45 -1.09 33.27
N GLN A 135 8.43 -1.38 34.10
CA GLN A 135 7.12 -1.84 33.63
C GLN A 135 6.46 -0.81 32.69
N ASP A 136 6.44 0.47 33.09
CA ASP A 136 5.92 1.56 32.26
C ASP A 136 6.68 1.66 30.93
N THR A 137 8.00 1.43 30.95
CA THR A 137 8.88 1.45 29.78
C THR A 137 8.50 0.37 28.77
N TRP A 138 8.26 -0.87 29.23
CA TRP A 138 7.77 -1.97 28.38
C TRP A 138 6.42 -1.65 27.77
N VAL A 139 5.48 -1.15 28.56
CA VAL A 139 4.13 -0.77 28.08
C VAL A 139 4.20 0.35 27.04
N MET A 140 5.05 1.36 27.28
CA MET A 140 5.26 2.45 26.33
C MET A 140 5.87 1.97 25.01
N ALA A 141 6.86 1.08 25.05
CA ALA A 141 7.46 0.49 23.86
C ALA A 141 6.45 -0.38 23.07
N ALA A 142 5.65 -1.20 23.75
CA ALA A 142 4.57 -1.97 23.13
C ALA A 142 3.55 -1.04 22.46
N ALA A 143 3.21 0.08 23.10
CA ALA A 143 2.34 1.09 22.50
C ALA A 143 2.94 1.70 21.22
N GLN A 144 4.27 1.94 21.16
CA GLN A 144 4.91 2.44 19.94
C GLN A 144 4.71 1.48 18.75
N TRP A 145 4.83 0.17 18.96
CA TRP A 145 4.59 -0.83 17.91
C TRP A 145 3.16 -0.76 17.37
N ILE A 146 2.16 -0.66 18.25
CA ILE A 146 0.75 -0.55 17.85
C ILE A 146 0.50 0.76 17.10
N LEU A 147 0.99 1.87 17.62
CA LEU A 147 0.75 3.19 17.04
C LEU A 147 1.41 3.36 15.67
N TRP A 148 2.66 2.90 15.51
CA TRP A 148 3.43 3.18 14.31
C TRP A 148 3.45 2.05 13.28
N SER A 149 3.09 0.82 13.68
CA SER A 149 3.13 -0.36 12.81
C SER A 149 2.00 -1.35 13.07
N GLY A 150 0.99 -1.01 13.88
CA GLY A 150 -0.07 -1.93 14.28
C GLY A 150 -0.83 -2.55 13.10
N GLN A 151 -1.04 -1.78 12.03
CA GLN A 151 -1.65 -2.29 10.80
C GLN A 151 -0.76 -3.34 10.12
N VAL A 152 0.51 -3.02 9.87
CA VAL A 152 1.47 -3.95 9.26
C VAL A 152 1.67 -5.19 10.12
N LEU A 153 1.66 -5.05 11.45
CA LEU A 153 1.69 -6.17 12.40
C LEU A 153 0.45 -7.05 12.26
N LEU A 154 -0.75 -6.46 12.23
CA LEU A 154 -1.99 -7.22 12.03
C LEU A 154 -2.00 -7.94 10.68
N GLU A 155 -1.57 -7.28 9.61
CA GLU A 155 -1.43 -7.90 8.29
C GLU A 155 -0.44 -9.06 8.33
N SER A 156 0.70 -8.89 9.00
CA SER A 156 1.69 -9.95 9.18
C SER A 156 1.13 -11.15 9.95
N LEU A 157 0.27 -10.91 10.95
CA LEU A 157 -0.43 -11.97 11.69
C LEU A 157 -1.49 -12.70 10.86
N LEU A 158 -2.11 -12.00 9.90
CA LEU A 158 -3.10 -12.58 8.99
C LEU A 158 -2.44 -13.38 7.84
N LEU A 159 -1.12 -13.27 7.68
CA LEU A 159 -0.36 -13.88 6.61
C LEU A 159 0.48 -15.07 7.14
N PRO A 160 0.48 -16.22 6.44
CA PRO A 160 1.37 -17.32 6.77
C PRO A 160 2.80 -16.94 6.38
N TYR A 161 3.69 -16.75 7.36
CA TYR A 161 5.11 -16.58 7.13
C TYR A 161 5.73 -17.98 7.04
N HIS A 162 6.30 -18.32 5.88
CA HIS A 162 7.12 -19.52 5.73
C HIS A 162 8.56 -19.11 5.97
N ASP A 163 9.09 -19.41 7.16
CA ASP A 163 10.52 -19.31 7.42
C ASP A 163 11.19 -20.60 6.91
N ASP A 164 11.77 -20.51 5.72
CA ASP A 164 12.48 -21.62 5.10
C ASP A 164 13.94 -21.77 5.63
N GLY A 165 14.33 -21.06 6.70
CA GLY A 165 15.73 -21.01 7.12
C GLY A 165 16.04 -20.70 8.60
N THR A 166 16.14 -21.77 9.39
CA THR A 166 17.08 -21.90 10.54
C THR A 166 17.10 -20.78 11.59
N ILE A 167 16.08 -20.71 12.45
CA ILE A 167 16.24 -20.22 13.84
C ILE A 167 15.55 -21.22 14.78
N SER A 168 16.35 -22.05 15.46
CA SER A 168 15.88 -23.08 16.38
C SER A 168 15.68 -22.52 17.79
N ASP A 169 14.45 -22.11 18.11
CA ASP A 169 13.74 -22.35 19.39
C ASP A 169 12.46 -21.48 19.52
N GLU A 170 12.29 -20.46 18.69
CA GLU A 170 11.04 -19.64 18.62
C GLU A 170 9.92 -20.27 17.77
N ASN A 171 10.15 -21.46 17.21
CA ASN A 171 9.24 -22.13 16.28
C ASN A 171 7.92 -22.60 16.89
N ASP A 172 7.81 -22.83 18.20
CA ASP A 172 6.60 -23.45 18.78
C ASP A 172 5.36 -22.53 18.79
N VAL A 173 5.55 -21.20 18.68
CA VAL A 173 4.45 -20.22 18.61
C VAL A 173 4.02 -19.96 17.17
N ILE A 174 4.97 -19.92 16.24
CA ILE A 174 4.75 -19.69 14.81
C ILE A 174 4.21 -20.97 14.12
N GLU A 175 4.71 -22.16 14.48
CA GLU A 175 4.25 -23.44 13.91
C GLU A 175 2.79 -23.76 14.25
N LYS A 176 2.31 -23.41 15.46
CA LYS A 176 0.90 -23.69 15.86
C LYS A 176 -0.11 -22.84 15.10
N TRP A 177 0.31 -21.69 14.55
CA TRP A 177 -0.56 -20.78 13.80
C TRP A 177 -0.48 -20.97 12.27
N HIS A 178 0.57 -21.61 11.75
CA HIS A 178 0.83 -21.76 10.30
C HIS A 178 0.35 -23.06 9.65
N VAL A 179 -0.48 -23.87 10.32
CA VAL A 179 -0.94 -25.19 9.83
C VAL A 179 -1.81 -25.12 8.55
N TRP A 180 -2.08 -23.94 7.98
CA TRP A 180 -3.11 -23.75 6.95
C TRP A 180 -2.66 -23.22 5.57
N ASN A 181 -1.41 -23.43 5.12
CA ASN A 181 -1.12 -23.30 3.67
C ASN A 181 0.13 -24.09 3.23
N THR A 182 -0.08 -25.13 2.42
CA THR A 182 0.98 -26.00 1.86
C THR A 182 1.75 -25.39 0.68
N VAL A 183 1.46 -24.13 0.29
CA VAL A 183 2.07 -23.48 -0.87
C VAL A 183 2.59 -22.09 -0.49
N SER A 184 3.89 -21.86 -0.68
CA SER A 184 4.52 -20.54 -0.50
C SER A 184 3.88 -19.49 -1.43
N PRO A 185 3.72 -18.23 -0.99
CA PRO A 185 3.21 -17.13 -1.82
C PRO A 185 3.95 -16.98 -3.16
N ILE A 186 5.27 -17.24 -3.18
CA ILE A 186 6.09 -17.21 -4.41
C ILE A 186 5.65 -18.32 -5.36
N ASN A 187 5.53 -19.55 -4.87
CA ASN A 187 5.07 -20.69 -5.68
C ASN A 187 3.64 -20.48 -6.22
N ALA A 188 2.78 -19.84 -5.43
CA ALA A 188 1.43 -19.47 -5.86
C ALA A 188 1.46 -18.42 -6.99
N ALA A 189 2.29 -17.37 -6.84
CA ALA A 189 2.48 -16.35 -7.87
C ALA A 189 3.03 -16.94 -9.17
N GLU A 190 4.05 -17.80 -9.09
CA GLU A 190 4.62 -18.50 -10.24
C GLU A 190 3.58 -19.42 -10.92
N SER A 191 2.79 -20.14 -10.13
CA SER A 191 1.73 -21.00 -10.64
C SER A 191 0.68 -20.20 -11.40
N ILE A 192 0.27 -19.04 -10.87
CA ILE A 192 -0.68 -18.13 -11.52
C ILE A 192 -0.08 -17.57 -12.82
N LEU A 193 1.18 -17.16 -12.80
CA LEU A 193 1.87 -16.66 -13.99
C LEU A 193 1.94 -17.69 -15.12
N ASN A 194 1.98 -18.99 -14.80
CA ASN A 194 1.95 -20.06 -15.79
C ASN A 194 0.57 -20.27 -16.43
N VAL A 195 -0.52 -19.78 -15.81
CA VAL A 195 -1.88 -19.83 -16.38
C VAL A 195 -2.05 -18.78 -17.49
N PHE A 196 -1.43 -17.62 -17.35
CA PHE A 196 -1.53 -16.55 -18.33
C PHE A 196 -0.51 -16.77 -19.47
N PRO A 197 -0.94 -16.71 -20.74
CA PRO A 197 -0.04 -16.94 -21.85
C PRO A 197 1.10 -15.91 -21.87
N TYR A 198 2.34 -16.38 -22.04
CA TYR A 198 3.57 -15.56 -22.17
C TYR A 198 3.57 -14.54 -23.33
N LYS A 199 2.44 -14.27 -23.97
CA LYS A 199 2.36 -13.33 -25.10
C LYS A 199 2.31 -11.87 -24.65
N TYR A 200 1.94 -11.59 -23.39
CA TYR A 200 1.77 -10.24 -22.87
C TYR A 200 2.80 -9.94 -21.77
N PRO A 201 3.89 -9.19 -22.05
CA PRO A 201 4.91 -8.86 -21.05
C PRO A 201 4.39 -7.98 -19.90
N ASP A 202 3.25 -7.31 -20.10
CA ASP A 202 2.68 -6.36 -19.17
C ASP A 202 1.56 -6.95 -18.29
N LEU A 203 1.25 -8.24 -18.45
CA LEU A 203 0.30 -9.01 -17.64
C LEU A 203 -1.07 -8.33 -17.43
N ARG A 204 -1.52 -7.48 -18.37
CA ARG A 204 -2.79 -6.75 -18.22
C ARG A 204 -4.00 -7.65 -17.95
N GLN A 205 -4.03 -8.83 -18.54
CA GLN A 205 -5.11 -9.80 -18.31
C GLN A 205 -5.16 -10.26 -16.85
N LEU A 206 -4.01 -10.52 -16.23
CA LEU A 206 -3.95 -10.85 -14.81
C LEU A 206 -4.40 -9.66 -13.96
N ILE A 207 -3.93 -8.45 -14.27
CA ILE A 207 -4.35 -7.23 -13.56
C ILE A 207 -5.87 -7.07 -13.64
N SER A 208 -6.45 -7.19 -14.84
CA SER A 208 -7.89 -7.10 -15.07
C SER A 208 -8.66 -8.15 -14.26
N VAL A 209 -8.23 -9.42 -14.29
CA VAL A 209 -8.83 -10.50 -13.49
C VAL A 209 -8.74 -10.22 -11.99
N CYS A 210 -7.61 -9.70 -11.50
CA CYS A 210 -7.49 -9.31 -10.10
C CYS A 210 -8.50 -8.22 -9.71
N PHE A 211 -8.71 -7.20 -10.56
CA PHE A 211 -9.70 -6.16 -10.31
C PHE A 211 -11.13 -6.73 -10.29
N GLU A 212 -11.47 -7.62 -11.22
CA GLU A 212 -12.77 -8.28 -11.25
C GLU A 212 -13.02 -9.19 -10.03
N ILE A 213 -11.99 -9.89 -9.56
CA ILE A 213 -12.07 -10.72 -8.34
C ILE A 213 -12.21 -9.82 -7.11
N ALA A 214 -11.49 -8.71 -7.05
CA ALA A 214 -11.53 -7.79 -5.92
C ALA A 214 -12.93 -7.25 -5.64
N GLU A 215 -13.71 -6.98 -6.69
CA GLU A 215 -15.12 -6.55 -6.56
C GLU A 215 -16.04 -7.62 -5.95
N GLN A 216 -15.68 -8.90 -6.08
CA GLN A 216 -16.45 -10.04 -5.59
C GLN A 216 -16.05 -10.46 -4.17
N ILE A 217 -14.84 -10.11 -3.72
CA ILE A 217 -14.39 -10.40 -2.36
C ILE A 217 -14.99 -9.36 -1.42
N PRO A 218 -15.71 -9.77 -0.35
CA PRO A 218 -16.22 -8.81 0.63
C PRO A 218 -15.10 -7.94 1.20
N TYR A 219 -15.34 -6.64 1.34
CA TYR A 219 -14.33 -5.64 1.77
C TYR A 219 -13.64 -5.96 3.10
N HIS A 220 -14.29 -6.71 3.99
CA HIS A 220 -13.77 -7.10 5.30
C HIS A 220 -13.04 -8.45 5.26
N HIS A 221 -13.02 -9.14 4.13
CA HIS A 221 -12.42 -10.45 4.00
C HIS A 221 -10.90 -10.34 3.78
N PRO A 222 -10.06 -11.12 4.50
CA PRO A 222 -8.60 -11.05 4.40
C PRO A 222 -8.04 -11.40 3.01
N SER A 223 -8.86 -11.99 2.12
CA SER A 223 -8.46 -12.22 0.73
C SER A 223 -8.21 -10.94 -0.06
N GLN A 224 -8.75 -9.79 0.36
CA GLN A 224 -8.41 -8.50 -0.26
C GLN A 224 -6.91 -8.22 -0.13
N VAL A 225 -6.37 -8.32 1.09
CA VAL A 225 -4.94 -8.15 1.38
C VAL A 225 -4.10 -9.18 0.61
N LYS A 226 -4.53 -10.45 0.62
CA LYS A 226 -3.82 -11.53 -0.10
C LYS A 226 -3.75 -11.28 -1.61
N LEU A 227 -4.80 -10.71 -2.20
CA LEU A 227 -4.86 -10.40 -3.63
C LEU A 227 -3.92 -9.25 -4.00
N VAL A 228 -3.86 -8.21 -3.16
CA VAL A 228 -2.87 -7.13 -3.31
C VAL A 228 -1.46 -7.68 -3.18
N MET A 229 -1.18 -8.50 -2.16
CA MET A 229 0.13 -9.13 -1.98
C MET A 229 0.53 -10.02 -3.17
N LEU A 230 -0.42 -10.75 -3.76
CA LEU A 230 -0.17 -11.51 -4.99
C LEU A 230 0.30 -10.58 -6.13
N LEU A 231 -0.37 -9.45 -6.36
CA LEU A 231 0.04 -8.48 -7.38
C LEU A 231 1.44 -7.93 -7.10
N TRP A 232 1.76 -7.68 -5.84
CA TRP A 232 3.09 -7.23 -5.43
C TRP A 232 4.16 -8.29 -5.74
N ILE A 233 3.95 -9.54 -5.32
CA ILE A 233 4.90 -10.63 -5.55
C ILE A 233 5.08 -10.89 -7.05
N VAL A 234 3.98 -10.89 -7.82
CA VAL A 234 4.03 -11.02 -9.28
C VAL A 234 4.87 -9.91 -9.90
N GLY A 235 4.69 -8.66 -9.47
CA GLY A 235 5.46 -7.53 -9.95
C GLY A 235 6.95 -7.58 -9.60
N GLN A 236 7.34 -8.34 -8.56
CA GLN A 236 8.74 -8.56 -8.19
C GLN A 236 9.34 -9.85 -8.76
N SER A 237 8.54 -10.68 -9.43
CA SER A 237 8.97 -12.00 -9.90
C SER A 237 9.98 -11.89 -11.05
N ALA A 238 11.27 -11.88 -10.71
CA ALA A 238 12.40 -11.91 -11.64
C ALA A 238 12.26 -13.04 -12.68
N TYR A 239 11.75 -14.20 -12.27
CA TYR A 239 11.52 -15.35 -13.14
C TYR A 239 10.65 -15.05 -14.37
N HIS A 240 9.68 -14.14 -14.24
CA HIS A 240 8.80 -13.78 -15.35
C HIS A 240 9.43 -12.76 -16.29
N PHE A 241 10.22 -11.84 -15.72
CA PHE A 241 10.82 -10.73 -16.46
C PHE A 241 12.20 -11.06 -17.03
N GLU A 242 12.89 -12.07 -16.51
CA GLU A 242 14.25 -12.48 -16.94
C GLU A 242 14.26 -13.69 -17.88
N LYS A 243 13.18 -14.49 -17.95
CA LYS A 243 13.12 -15.64 -18.87
C LYS A 243 13.15 -15.20 -20.35
N PRO A 244 13.82 -15.97 -21.22
CA PRO A 244 14.59 -15.46 -22.35
C PRO A 244 13.71 -15.07 -23.53
N ARG A 245 13.24 -13.82 -23.58
CA ARG A 245 12.65 -13.25 -24.80
C ARG A 245 13.70 -12.64 -25.74
N GLN A 246 14.94 -12.46 -25.28
CA GLN A 246 16.03 -11.94 -26.10
C GLN A 246 17.30 -12.73 -25.82
N LYS A 247 18.05 -13.06 -26.88
CA LYS A 247 19.30 -13.84 -26.79
C LYS A 247 20.41 -13.09 -26.04
N ASP A 248 20.24 -11.78 -25.85
CA ASP A 248 21.06 -10.88 -25.05
C ASP A 248 20.14 -9.74 -24.57
N PRO A 249 19.44 -9.85 -23.44
CA PRO A 249 18.59 -8.78 -22.97
C PRO A 249 19.48 -7.56 -22.64
N PRO A 250 19.16 -6.35 -23.15
CA PRO A 250 19.90 -5.16 -22.79
C PRO A 250 19.85 -4.96 -21.27
N GLU A 251 20.96 -4.48 -20.71
CA GLU A 251 21.07 -4.16 -19.27
C GLU A 251 19.88 -3.28 -18.84
N GLY A 252 19.24 -3.65 -17.72
CA GLY A 252 18.09 -2.93 -17.17
C GLY A 252 16.70 -3.36 -17.67
N SER A 253 16.60 -4.41 -18.50
CA SER A 253 15.31 -4.95 -18.97
C SER A 253 14.34 -5.38 -17.85
N SER A 254 14.84 -6.00 -16.77
CA SER A 254 14.01 -6.40 -15.62
C SER A 254 13.39 -5.19 -14.90
N HIS A 255 14.18 -4.16 -14.60
CA HIS A 255 13.68 -2.91 -14.02
C HIS A 255 12.63 -2.23 -14.90
N HIS A 256 12.80 -2.27 -16.22
CA HIS A 256 11.82 -1.75 -17.15
C HIS A 256 10.51 -2.53 -17.08
N CYS A 257 10.54 -3.86 -17.09
CA CYS A 257 9.32 -4.67 -17.02
C CYS A 257 8.59 -4.56 -15.67
N ILE A 258 9.31 -4.51 -14.55
CA ILE A 258 8.73 -4.24 -13.22
C ILE A 258 8.02 -2.89 -13.23
N ARG A 259 8.67 -1.86 -13.77
CA ARG A 259 8.09 -0.52 -13.91
C ARG A 259 6.87 -0.51 -14.82
N GLU A 260 6.90 -1.22 -15.95
CA GLU A 260 5.76 -1.33 -16.85
C GLU A 260 4.59 -2.03 -16.17
N PHE A 261 4.82 -3.13 -15.46
CA PHE A 261 3.77 -3.87 -14.73
C PHE A 261 3.08 -2.97 -13.71
N TYR A 262 3.83 -2.33 -12.80
CA TYR A 262 3.23 -1.41 -11.83
C TYR A 262 2.66 -0.14 -12.48
N GLY A 263 3.19 0.25 -13.64
CA GLY A 263 2.57 1.23 -14.54
C GLY A 263 1.16 0.83 -14.94
N ARG A 264 0.97 -0.41 -15.40
CA ARG A 264 -0.34 -0.94 -15.77
C ARG A 264 -1.28 -1.10 -14.58
N VAL A 265 -0.76 -1.51 -13.42
CA VAL A 265 -1.59 -1.57 -12.19
C VAL A 265 -2.08 -0.16 -11.85
N ALA A 266 -1.20 0.85 -11.90
CA ALA A 266 -1.59 2.24 -11.67
C ALA A 266 -2.60 2.76 -12.71
N GLU A 267 -2.41 2.47 -13.99
CA GLU A 267 -3.39 2.78 -15.04
C GLU A 267 -4.75 2.13 -14.76
N ALA A 268 -4.77 0.85 -14.38
CA ALA A 268 -6.00 0.13 -14.05
C ALA A 268 -6.76 0.80 -12.89
N THR A 269 -6.09 1.32 -11.85
CA THR A 269 -6.76 2.08 -10.78
C THR A 269 -7.49 3.34 -11.27
N ILE A 270 -7.10 3.88 -12.43
CA ILE A 270 -7.70 5.06 -13.03
C ILE A 270 -8.80 4.69 -14.01
N GLU A 271 -8.58 3.64 -14.81
CA GLU A 271 -9.51 3.18 -15.84
C GLU A 271 -10.75 2.53 -15.21
N TYR A 272 -10.57 1.75 -14.14
CA TYR A 272 -11.66 1.12 -13.40
C TYR A 272 -12.29 2.12 -12.42
N ARG A 273 -12.93 3.18 -12.90
CA ARG A 273 -13.79 4.01 -12.03
C ARG A 273 -15.16 3.38 -11.91
N PHE A 274 -15.44 2.82 -10.75
CA PHE A 274 -16.76 2.31 -10.40
C PHE A 274 -17.57 3.40 -9.71
N ASP A 275 -18.72 3.74 -10.28
CA ASP A 275 -19.70 4.66 -9.72
C ASP A 275 -20.93 3.84 -9.31
N PRO A 276 -21.25 3.72 -8.00
CA PRO A 276 -22.39 2.93 -7.52
C PRO A 276 -23.74 3.47 -8.00
N SER A 277 -23.78 4.70 -8.54
CA SER A 277 -24.98 5.33 -9.07
C SER A 277 -25.24 4.99 -10.55
N THR A 278 -24.34 4.26 -11.21
CA THR A 278 -24.45 3.91 -12.64
C THR A 278 -24.87 2.45 -12.86
N GLY A 279 -26.08 2.24 -13.39
CA GLY A 279 -26.57 0.93 -13.87
C GLY A 279 -27.15 0.00 -12.79
N ASP A 280 -27.27 -1.29 -13.12
CA ASP A 280 -27.81 -2.36 -12.24
C ASP A 280 -26.73 -2.98 -11.34
N ALA A 281 -25.63 -2.27 -11.10
CA ALA A 281 -24.49 -2.81 -10.38
C ALA A 281 -24.78 -2.84 -8.87
N ASP A 282 -24.50 -3.96 -8.23
CA ASP A 282 -24.61 -4.13 -6.78
C ASP A 282 -23.72 -3.10 -6.04
N PRO A 283 -24.28 -2.21 -5.21
CA PRO A 283 -23.50 -1.23 -4.44
C PRO A 283 -22.40 -1.85 -3.57
N ALA A 284 -22.53 -3.12 -3.15
CA ALA A 284 -21.49 -3.82 -2.42
C ALA A 284 -20.19 -3.96 -3.21
N ARG A 285 -20.27 -4.11 -4.56
CA ARG A 285 -19.08 -4.17 -5.43
C ARG A 285 -18.26 -2.91 -5.37
N TYR A 286 -18.92 -1.74 -5.27
CA TYR A 286 -18.22 -0.47 -5.07
C TYR A 286 -17.40 -0.48 -3.78
N VAL A 287 -18.00 -0.90 -2.66
CA VAL A 287 -17.32 -0.91 -1.36
C VAL A 287 -16.13 -1.88 -1.38
N ASN A 288 -16.32 -3.08 -1.95
CA ASN A 288 -15.26 -4.06 -2.14
C ASN A 288 -14.11 -3.51 -2.99
N TYR A 289 -14.45 -2.81 -4.07
CA TYR A 289 -13.49 -2.16 -4.95
C TYR A 289 -12.69 -1.05 -4.23
N GLN A 290 -13.36 -0.20 -3.45
CA GLN A 290 -12.67 0.84 -2.67
C GLN A 290 -11.72 0.25 -1.62
N ALA A 291 -12.10 -0.85 -0.97
CA ALA A 291 -11.19 -1.58 -0.06
C ALA A 291 -9.94 -2.06 -0.79
N PHE A 292 -10.11 -2.70 -1.95
CA PHE A 292 -8.98 -3.15 -2.76
C PHE A 292 -8.08 -1.99 -3.22
N LEU A 293 -8.66 -0.89 -3.70
CA LEU A 293 -7.88 0.29 -4.11
C LEU A 293 -7.11 0.94 -2.96
N SER A 294 -7.72 1.03 -1.77
CA SER A 294 -7.05 1.55 -0.59
C SER A 294 -5.85 0.68 -0.22
N LEU A 295 -6.01 -0.66 -0.24
CA LEU A 295 -4.91 -1.60 -0.01
C LEU A 295 -3.81 -1.54 -1.08
N ILE A 296 -4.14 -1.34 -2.36
CA ILE A 296 -3.13 -1.12 -3.40
C ILE A 296 -2.34 0.17 -3.12
N MET A 297 -3.01 1.23 -2.67
CA MET A 297 -2.33 2.49 -2.35
C MET A 297 -1.38 2.32 -1.15
N ASP A 298 -1.78 1.53 -0.16
CA ASP A 298 -0.96 1.22 1.02
C ASP A 298 0.18 0.23 0.72
N GLY A 299 -0.03 -0.71 -0.20
CA GLY A 299 0.91 -1.77 -0.55
C GLY A 299 2.19 -1.33 -1.27
N GLY A 300 2.46 -0.03 -1.40
CA GLY A 300 3.77 0.49 -1.82
C GLY A 300 4.13 0.33 -3.30
N PHE A 301 3.18 -0.05 -4.16
CA PHE A 301 3.37 -0.27 -5.62
C PHE A 301 4.00 0.91 -6.36
N TRP A 302 3.69 2.13 -5.91
CA TRP A 302 4.23 3.38 -6.43
C TRP A 302 4.19 4.45 -5.34
N VAL A 303 4.74 5.63 -5.65
CA VAL A 303 4.68 6.78 -4.74
C VAL A 303 3.21 7.11 -4.43
N PRO A 304 2.79 7.05 -3.15
CA PRO A 304 1.40 7.31 -2.78
C PRO A 304 0.91 8.65 -3.30
N THR A 305 -0.32 8.70 -3.80
CA THR A 305 -0.95 9.92 -4.30
C THR A 305 -2.25 10.17 -3.57
N THR A 306 -2.56 11.45 -3.28
CA THR A 306 -3.83 11.82 -2.63
C THR A 306 -5.01 11.84 -3.62
N ARG A 307 -4.77 11.66 -4.92
CA ARG A 307 -5.78 11.89 -5.97
C ARG A 307 -7.01 10.98 -5.82
N ALA A 308 -6.80 9.69 -5.59
CA ALA A 308 -7.90 8.73 -5.51
C ALA A 308 -8.78 8.99 -4.27
N VAL A 309 -8.16 9.13 -3.09
CA VAL A 309 -8.90 9.45 -1.86
C VAL A 309 -9.61 10.80 -1.94
N LEU A 310 -8.96 11.84 -2.48
CA LEU A 310 -9.60 13.15 -2.64
C LEU A 310 -10.81 13.09 -3.56
N TYR A 311 -10.72 12.32 -4.63
CA TYR A 311 -11.84 12.11 -5.53
C TYR A 311 -13.00 11.41 -4.81
N VAL A 312 -12.73 10.27 -4.14
CA VAL A 312 -13.77 9.50 -3.42
C VAL A 312 -14.42 10.32 -2.31
N MET A 313 -13.62 11.03 -1.50
CA MET A 313 -14.12 11.92 -0.45
C MET A 313 -14.92 13.10 -1.01
N SER A 314 -14.51 13.63 -2.17
CA SER A 314 -15.22 14.73 -2.85
C SER A 314 -16.56 14.26 -3.37
N CYS A 315 -16.63 13.11 -4.04
CA CYS A 315 -17.90 12.55 -4.50
C CYS A 315 -18.81 12.34 -3.28
N THR A 316 -18.34 11.61 -2.27
CA THR A 316 -19.12 11.23 -1.09
C THR A 316 -19.67 12.41 -0.28
N PHE A 317 -18.88 13.48 -0.07
CA PHE A 317 -19.24 14.55 0.87
C PHE A 317 -19.57 15.90 0.24
N LYS A 318 -19.24 16.12 -1.04
CA LYS A 318 -19.55 17.40 -1.72
C LYS A 318 -20.65 17.27 -2.75
N GLU A 319 -20.87 16.10 -3.32
CA GLU A 319 -21.95 15.89 -4.28
C GLU A 319 -23.29 15.64 -3.56
N SER A 320 -24.39 15.87 -4.26
CA SER A 320 -25.72 15.68 -3.69
C SER A 320 -26.24 14.29 -4.03
N HIS A 321 -26.44 13.47 -3.01
CA HIS A 321 -26.94 12.10 -3.11
C HIS A 321 -28.43 11.95 -2.72
N GLU A 322 -29.17 13.07 -2.66
CA GLU A 322 -30.57 13.07 -2.19
C GLU A 322 -31.51 12.23 -3.07
N LYS A 323 -31.18 12.10 -4.36
CA LYS A 323 -31.99 11.36 -5.34
C LYS A 323 -31.63 9.88 -5.43
N GLU A 324 -30.55 9.46 -4.80
CA GLU A 324 -30.07 8.08 -4.82
C GLU A 324 -30.86 7.21 -3.83
N THR A 325 -30.80 5.89 -4.02
CA THR A 325 -31.37 4.94 -3.06
C THR A 325 -30.57 4.94 -1.75
N SER A 326 -31.14 4.39 -0.67
CA SER A 326 -30.42 4.21 0.59
C SER A 326 -29.11 3.45 0.38
N ASP A 327 -29.15 2.38 -0.40
CA ASP A 327 -28.04 1.44 -0.52
C ASP A 327 -26.86 2.07 -1.30
N ILE A 328 -27.16 2.92 -2.29
CA ILE A 328 -26.13 3.69 -3.01
C ILE A 328 -25.51 4.75 -2.09
N ARG A 329 -26.32 5.46 -1.29
CA ARG A 329 -25.82 6.41 -0.30
C ARG A 329 -24.93 5.74 0.75
N ASP A 330 -25.35 4.57 1.24
CA ASP A 330 -24.54 3.76 2.16
C ASP A 330 -23.21 3.37 1.50
N ALA A 331 -23.25 2.91 0.24
CA ALA A 331 -22.05 2.52 -0.49
C ALA A 331 -21.04 3.67 -0.65
N TRP A 332 -21.48 4.90 -0.93
CA TRP A 332 -20.58 6.07 -0.96
C TRP A 332 -19.83 6.27 0.35
N ILE A 333 -20.56 6.30 1.47
CA ILE A 333 -19.97 6.47 2.81
C ILE A 333 -19.06 5.29 3.16
N MET A 334 -19.50 4.07 2.93
CA MET A 334 -18.74 2.86 3.22
C MET A 334 -17.47 2.78 2.38
N GLY A 335 -17.54 3.11 1.09
CA GLY A 335 -16.40 3.16 0.20
C GLY A 335 -15.37 4.22 0.62
N ALA A 336 -15.82 5.42 1.01
CA ALA A 336 -14.94 6.44 1.59
C ALA A 336 -14.30 5.97 2.91
N ALA A 337 -15.05 5.27 3.76
CA ALA A 337 -14.53 4.73 5.02
C ALA A 337 -13.40 3.71 4.80
N GLN A 338 -13.44 2.91 3.72
CA GLN A 338 -12.37 1.95 3.41
C GLN A 338 -10.99 2.63 3.27
N TRP A 339 -10.93 3.80 2.63
CA TRP A 339 -9.67 4.56 2.49
C TRP A 339 -9.06 4.97 3.83
N ILE A 340 -9.91 5.21 4.83
CA ILE A 340 -9.47 5.54 6.18
C ILE A 340 -9.08 4.26 6.93
N LEU A 341 -9.90 3.22 6.85
CA LEU A 341 -9.70 1.99 7.62
C LEU A 341 -8.46 1.20 7.17
N TRP A 342 -8.18 1.17 5.86
CA TRP A 342 -7.03 0.45 5.30
C TRP A 342 -5.82 1.33 5.00
N SER A 343 -5.97 2.65 4.95
CA SER A 343 -4.84 3.52 4.56
C SER A 343 -4.77 4.80 5.37
N GLY A 344 -5.56 4.96 6.43
CA GLY A 344 -5.65 6.20 7.21
C GLY A 344 -4.29 6.64 7.75
N HIS A 345 -3.46 5.71 8.19
CA HIS A 345 -2.11 6.02 8.68
C HIS A 345 -1.21 6.57 7.56
N SER A 346 -1.17 5.90 6.40
CA SER A 346 -0.41 6.36 5.23
C SER A 346 -0.92 7.70 4.69
N LEU A 347 -2.24 7.90 4.68
CA LEU A 347 -2.86 9.17 4.30
C LEU A 347 -2.51 10.31 5.26
N PHE A 348 -2.51 10.05 6.57
CA PHE A 348 -2.12 11.04 7.57
C PHE A 348 -0.63 11.37 7.49
N LYS A 349 0.22 10.39 7.20
CA LYS A 349 1.64 10.63 6.92
C LYS A 349 1.87 11.56 5.73
N LEU A 350 1.07 11.45 4.68
CA LEU A 350 1.12 12.39 3.54
C LEU A 350 0.78 13.84 3.94
N HIS A 351 -0.02 14.03 5.00
CA HIS A 351 -0.23 15.34 5.60
C HIS A 351 1.04 15.86 6.30
N LEU A 352 1.68 15.02 7.14
CA LEU A 352 2.85 15.43 7.94
C LEU A 352 4.12 15.68 7.10
N ALA A 353 4.31 14.91 6.03
CA ALA A 353 5.43 15.11 5.12
C ALA A 353 4.94 15.04 3.67
N PRO A 354 4.65 16.20 3.04
CA PRO A 354 4.30 16.25 1.64
C PRO A 354 5.33 15.49 0.79
N ILE A 355 4.85 14.77 -0.23
CA ILE A 355 5.55 13.76 -1.04
C ILE A 355 6.99 14.14 -1.46
N GLY A 356 7.31 15.43 -1.56
CA GLY A 356 8.67 15.92 -1.77
C GLY A 356 9.74 15.46 -0.76
N LYS A 357 9.35 14.92 0.41
CA LYS A 357 10.29 14.41 1.44
C LYS A 357 10.32 12.88 1.62
N MET A 358 9.30 12.13 1.19
CA MET A 358 9.18 10.67 1.39
C MET A 358 9.72 9.83 0.22
N ARG A 359 10.88 10.22 -0.34
CA ARG A 359 11.42 9.59 -1.53
C ARG A 359 12.23 8.33 -1.19
N HIS A 360 11.78 7.16 -1.60
CA HIS A 360 12.66 5.99 -1.73
C HIS A 360 13.46 6.10 -3.03
N LYS A 361 14.79 5.90 -2.96
CA LYS A 361 15.71 5.99 -4.12
C LYS A 361 15.46 4.95 -5.22
N GLY A 362 14.61 3.93 -4.98
CA GLY A 362 14.36 2.83 -5.90
C GLY A 362 12.99 2.81 -6.58
N THR A 363 12.02 3.63 -6.15
CA THR A 363 10.67 3.60 -6.76
C THR A 363 10.74 4.26 -8.14
N PRO A 364 10.31 3.57 -9.21
CA PRO A 364 10.36 4.13 -10.56
C PRO A 364 9.58 5.44 -10.64
N ILE A 365 10.22 6.49 -11.15
CA ILE A 365 9.59 7.78 -11.40
C ILE A 365 8.48 7.58 -12.43
N GLN A 366 7.23 7.51 -12.02
CA GLN A 366 6.14 7.96 -12.88
C GLN A 366 6.11 9.49 -12.78
N ASN A 367 6.08 10.16 -13.94
CA ASN A 367 6.03 11.61 -14.15
C ASN A 367 6.00 12.46 -12.87
N ILE A 368 7.11 13.17 -12.58
CA ILE A 368 7.21 14.17 -11.51
C ILE A 368 6.03 15.16 -11.55
N ASP A 369 5.50 15.45 -12.74
CA ASP A 369 4.35 16.34 -12.93
C ASP A 369 3.04 15.80 -12.33
N VAL A 370 2.87 14.47 -12.21
CA VAL A 370 1.71 13.85 -11.54
C VAL A 370 1.82 13.97 -10.02
N VAL A 371 3.03 13.92 -9.48
CA VAL A 371 3.31 14.09 -8.04
C VAL A 371 3.19 15.56 -7.61
N VAL A 372 3.55 16.50 -8.49
CA VAL A 372 3.46 17.95 -8.22
C VAL A 372 2.02 18.49 -8.27
N THR A 373 1.07 17.74 -8.85
CA THR A 373 -0.32 18.18 -9.04
C THR A 373 -1.31 17.66 -8.00
N THR A 374 -0.88 16.83 -7.06
CA THR A 374 -1.76 16.30 -6.02
C THR A 374 -1.95 17.31 -4.89
N THR A 375 -3.18 17.80 -4.71
CA THR A 375 -3.56 18.65 -3.59
C THR A 375 -3.20 17.96 -2.27
N PRO A 376 -2.47 18.63 -1.36
CA PRO A 376 -2.15 18.04 -0.06
C PRO A 376 -3.43 17.88 0.77
N ILE A 377 -3.48 16.82 1.58
CA ILE A 377 -4.50 16.68 2.63
C ILE A 377 -4.03 17.57 3.78
N THR A 378 -4.78 18.62 4.08
CA THR A 378 -4.51 19.50 5.24
C THR A 378 -5.22 18.95 6.48
N LEU A 379 -4.82 19.41 7.66
CA LEU A 379 -5.50 19.07 8.90
C LEU A 379 -6.98 19.49 8.88
N ASP A 380 -7.28 20.66 8.30
CA ASP A 380 -8.66 21.13 8.13
C ASP A 380 -9.50 20.19 7.26
N ILE A 381 -8.91 19.67 6.16
CA ILE A 381 -9.58 18.69 5.29
C ILE A 381 -9.82 17.38 6.06
N TRP A 382 -8.81 16.92 6.81
CA TRP A 382 -8.90 15.73 7.64
C TRP A 382 -10.03 15.86 8.68
N GLN A 383 -10.04 16.93 9.46
CA GLN A 383 -11.06 17.21 10.48
C GLN A 383 -12.46 17.39 9.86
N ALA A 384 -12.56 18.00 8.68
CA ALA A 384 -13.83 18.10 7.96
C ALA A 384 -14.38 16.71 7.60
N TRP A 385 -13.56 15.82 7.06
CA TRP A 385 -13.97 14.44 6.77
C TRP A 385 -14.33 13.66 8.03
N THR A 386 -13.54 13.78 9.10
CA THR A 386 -13.86 13.19 10.41
C THR A 386 -15.26 13.63 10.87
N SER A 387 -15.58 14.92 10.74
CA SER A 387 -16.90 15.44 11.10
C SER A 387 -18.02 14.85 10.24
N GLU A 388 -17.82 14.71 8.92
CA GLU A 388 -18.83 14.12 8.04
C GLU A 388 -19.07 12.63 8.34
N PHE A 389 -18.01 11.86 8.60
CA PHE A 389 -18.17 10.47 9.07
C PHE A 389 -18.91 10.38 10.40
N ARG A 390 -18.62 11.30 11.34
CA ARG A 390 -19.33 11.37 12.62
C ARG A 390 -20.83 11.62 12.42
N LYS A 391 -21.18 12.58 11.56
CA LYS A 391 -22.58 12.85 11.19
C LYS A 391 -23.26 11.63 10.57
N ALA A 392 -22.57 10.94 9.66
CA ALA A 392 -23.09 9.73 9.02
C ALA A 392 -23.32 8.60 10.03
N ALA A 393 -22.43 8.44 11.02
CA ALA A 393 -22.58 7.46 12.08
C ALA A 393 -23.79 7.71 13.00
N GLU A 394 -24.19 8.96 13.19
CA GLU A 394 -25.23 9.38 14.13
C GLU A 394 -26.63 9.50 13.49
N THR A 395 -26.71 9.66 12.17
CA THR A 395 -28.00 9.81 11.47
C THR A 395 -28.65 8.48 11.16
N ASP A 396 -29.95 8.38 11.43
CA ASP A 396 -30.81 7.23 11.10
C ASP A 396 -31.08 7.05 9.59
N LYS A 397 -30.57 7.95 8.75
CA LYS A 397 -30.74 7.91 7.29
C LYS A 397 -29.90 6.83 6.58
N PHE A 398 -28.87 6.32 7.24
CA PHE A 398 -27.97 5.29 6.70
C PHE A 398 -28.23 3.95 7.39
N GLY A 399 -27.91 2.83 6.72
CA GLY A 399 -27.99 1.49 7.29
C GLY A 399 -27.06 1.28 8.49
N GLU A 400 -27.36 0.30 9.33
CA GLU A 400 -26.60 0.02 10.56
C GLU A 400 -25.11 -0.25 10.30
N GLU A 401 -24.81 -1.06 9.28
CA GLU A 401 -23.45 -1.38 8.87
C GLU A 401 -22.68 -0.13 8.38
N CYS A 402 -23.33 0.71 7.58
CA CYS A 402 -22.77 1.98 7.13
C CYS A 402 -22.44 2.91 8.31
N ARG A 403 -23.35 3.03 9.28
CA ARG A 403 -23.13 3.84 10.49
C ARG A 403 -21.98 3.32 11.33
N ASP A 404 -21.88 1.99 11.51
CA ASP A 404 -20.77 1.37 12.25
C ASP A 404 -19.43 1.65 11.56
N MET A 405 -19.35 1.45 10.25
CA MET A 405 -18.13 1.74 9.49
C MET A 405 -17.73 3.21 9.53
N ALA A 406 -18.69 4.12 9.37
CA ALA A 406 -18.45 5.56 9.48
C ALA A 406 -17.92 5.93 10.86
N LYS A 407 -18.48 5.33 11.93
CA LYS A 407 -18.01 5.53 13.30
C LYS A 407 -16.57 5.06 13.46
N ARG A 408 -16.26 3.83 13.01
CA ARG A 408 -14.90 3.27 13.07
C ARG A 408 -13.89 4.11 12.31
N ALA A 409 -14.25 4.62 11.14
CA ALA A 409 -13.40 5.52 10.36
C ALA A 409 -13.13 6.81 11.15
N ALA A 410 -14.16 7.47 11.68
CA ALA A 410 -14.00 8.69 12.46
C ALA A 410 -13.17 8.47 13.75
N ASP A 411 -13.41 7.38 14.47
CA ASP A 411 -12.64 7.00 15.66
C ASP A 411 -11.16 6.78 15.34
N LEU A 412 -10.86 6.09 14.24
CA LEU A 412 -9.48 5.89 13.77
C LEU A 412 -8.84 7.23 13.39
N MET A 413 -9.57 8.12 12.72
CA MET A 413 -9.03 9.43 12.32
C MET A 413 -8.64 10.29 13.51
N GLU A 414 -9.48 10.32 14.56
CA GLU A 414 -9.19 11.04 15.80
C GLU A 414 -8.04 10.39 16.59
N ALA A 415 -7.98 9.05 16.60
CA ALA A 415 -6.89 8.33 17.24
C ALA A 415 -5.54 8.66 16.57
N LEU A 416 -5.48 8.63 15.24
CA LEU A 416 -4.30 8.98 14.46
C LEU A 416 -3.89 10.45 14.69
N GLU A 417 -4.85 11.38 14.62
CA GLU A 417 -4.60 12.80 14.88
C GLU A 417 -4.03 13.02 16.28
N LYS A 418 -4.62 12.39 17.30
CA LYS A 418 -4.16 12.50 18.69
C LYS A 418 -2.79 11.87 18.91
N ALA A 419 -2.50 10.75 18.24
CA ALA A 419 -1.24 10.02 18.38
C ALA A 419 -0.06 10.69 17.67
N MET A 420 -0.31 11.38 16.56
CA MET A 420 0.76 11.87 15.68
C MET A 420 1.01 13.40 15.79
N LEU A 421 0.11 14.16 16.43
CA LEU A 421 0.27 15.62 16.63
C LEU A 421 0.60 16.01 18.08
N LYS A 422 0.65 15.06 19.01
CA LYS A 422 1.03 15.27 20.41
C LYS A 422 2.35 14.58 20.69
#